data_AF-A0A6L3A5S9-F1
#
_entry.id   AF-A0A6L3A5S9-F1
#
_cell.length_a   1.000
_cell.length_b   1.000
_cell.length_c   1.000
_cell.angle_alpha   90.00
_cell.angle_beta   90.00
_cell.angle_gamma   90.00
#
_symmetry.space_group_name_H-M   'P 1'
#
loop_
_entity.id
_entity.type
_entity.pdbx_description
1 polymer ?
#
loop_
_entity_poly.entity_id
_entity_poly.type
_entity_poly.pdbx_seq_one_letter_code
_entity_poly.pdbx_strand_id
1 'polypeptide(L)'
;NGQVWREEQSGTLPVIEEGVPDFNPMGCQKGASWSQSLYGPDRIFYPLKRAGERGEGKWTRISWDQAYTEIAETLVDTIETEGSQSIVHEGGPEPAAGVALSRFMSAIGGHSYDGHASFNDFSSGLHLTFGKFSPVSSADDWFKSELVLIWHMNCSRASRSTTSSRRRGTTGPRW
;
A
#
# COMPACT_ATOMS: atom_id res chain seq x y z
N ASN A 1 0.86 -30.56 0.18
CA ASN A 1 1.80 -30.29 -0.94
C ASN A 1 2.74 -29.09 -0.71
N GLY A 2 2.84 -28.51 0.50
CA GLY A 2 3.77 -27.38 0.76
C GLY A 2 3.44 -26.08 0.03
N GLN A 3 2.25 -25.98 -0.56
CA GLN A 3 1.78 -24.80 -1.29
C GLN A 3 0.83 -23.98 -0.42
N VAL A 4 0.90 -22.66 -0.57
CA VAL A 4 -0.06 -21.74 0.05
C VAL A 4 -1.38 -21.89 -0.71
N TRP A 5 -2.43 -22.36 -0.04
CA TRP A 5 -3.71 -22.64 -0.70
C TRP A 5 -4.77 -21.57 -0.41
N ARG A 6 -4.75 -21.00 0.79
CA ARG A 6 -5.76 -20.05 1.28
C ARG A 6 -5.19 -19.25 2.43
N GLU A 7 -5.69 -18.03 2.57
CA GLU A 7 -5.53 -17.16 3.72
C GLU A 7 -6.87 -16.99 4.46
N GLU A 8 -6.78 -16.77 5.77
CA GLU A 8 -7.92 -16.47 6.64
C GLU A 8 -7.51 -15.38 7.63
N GLN A 9 -8.45 -14.52 8.00
CA GLN A 9 -8.19 -13.49 8.99
C GLN A 9 -7.90 -14.13 10.35
N SER A 10 -6.88 -13.65 11.07
CA SER A 10 -6.52 -14.24 12.35
C SER A 10 -7.60 -14.04 13.43
N GLY A 11 -8.28 -12.89 13.41
CA GLY A 11 -9.29 -12.55 14.42
C GLY A 11 -8.74 -12.44 15.85
N THR A 12 -7.43 -12.18 15.98
CA THR A 12 -6.71 -12.17 17.27
C THR A 12 -6.36 -10.76 17.76
N LEU A 13 -6.98 -9.71 17.20
CA LEU A 13 -6.74 -8.34 17.65
C LEU A 13 -7.25 -8.19 19.09
N PRO A 14 -6.48 -7.56 19.99
CA PRO A 14 -6.91 -7.37 21.37
C PRO A 14 -8.05 -6.34 21.42
N VAL A 15 -8.90 -6.46 22.43
CA VAL A 15 -9.84 -5.39 22.81
C VAL A 15 -9.02 -4.22 23.35
N ILE A 16 -9.17 -3.05 22.72
CA ILE A 16 -8.44 -1.82 23.10
C ILE A 16 -9.15 -1.10 24.24
N GLU A 17 -10.48 -1.03 24.20
CA GLU A 17 -11.31 -0.32 25.16
C GLU A 17 -12.58 -1.12 25.45
N GLU A 18 -12.92 -1.27 26.72
CA GLU A 18 -14.14 -1.96 27.14
C GLU A 18 -15.38 -1.20 26.67
N GLY A 19 -16.37 -1.92 26.13
CA GLY A 19 -17.60 -1.33 25.59
C GLY A 19 -17.49 -0.77 24.17
N VAL A 20 -16.28 -0.73 23.59
CA VAL A 20 -16.05 -0.39 22.18
C VAL A 20 -15.82 -1.68 21.38
N PRO A 21 -16.46 -1.88 20.21
CA PRO A 21 -16.20 -3.04 19.38
C PRO A 21 -14.72 -3.14 18.99
N ASP A 22 -14.17 -4.35 19.07
CA ASP A 22 -12.83 -4.60 18.55
C ASP A 22 -12.81 -4.56 17.01
N PHE A 23 -11.59 -4.61 16.46
CA PHE A 23 -11.39 -4.59 15.02
C PHE A 23 -11.54 -5.97 14.36
N ASN A 24 -11.78 -7.04 15.11
CA ASN A 24 -11.84 -8.37 14.53
C ASN A 24 -13.06 -8.53 13.60
N PRO A 25 -12.92 -9.30 12.49
CA PRO A 25 -11.71 -9.96 11.98
C PRO A 25 -10.90 -9.09 11.00
N MET A 26 -11.26 -7.83 10.78
CA MET A 26 -10.78 -7.02 9.64
C MET A 26 -10.96 -7.75 8.30
N GLY A 27 -10.09 -7.46 7.33
CA GLY A 27 -10.03 -8.12 6.04
C GLY A 27 -10.91 -7.49 4.96
N CYS A 28 -10.60 -7.85 3.72
CA CYS A 28 -11.43 -7.53 2.57
C CYS A 28 -11.31 -8.64 1.53
N GLN A 29 -12.20 -8.65 0.55
CA GLN A 29 -12.21 -9.64 -0.53
C GLN A 29 -10.90 -9.67 -1.33
N LYS A 30 -10.20 -8.54 -1.45
CA LYS A 30 -8.91 -8.47 -2.17
C LYS A 30 -7.78 -9.15 -1.39
N GLY A 31 -7.78 -8.97 -0.06
CA GLY A 31 -6.83 -9.66 0.82
C GLY A 31 -7.10 -11.16 0.91
N ALA A 32 -8.37 -11.56 0.81
CA ALA A 32 -8.80 -12.96 0.80
C ALA A 32 -8.63 -13.68 -0.55
N SER A 33 -8.08 -13.00 -1.56
CA SER A 33 -7.72 -13.58 -2.85
C SER A 33 -6.22 -13.47 -3.16
N TRP A 34 -5.39 -13.14 -2.16
CA TRP A 34 -3.96 -12.92 -2.35
C TRP A 34 -3.19 -14.20 -2.69
N SER A 35 -3.60 -15.36 -2.16
CA SER A 35 -3.00 -16.65 -2.52
C SER A 35 -3.04 -16.94 -4.03
N GLN A 36 -4.02 -16.40 -4.75
CA GLN A 36 -4.12 -16.56 -6.20
C GLN A 36 -2.97 -15.86 -6.93
N SER A 37 -2.49 -14.72 -6.42
CA SER A 37 -1.35 -13.98 -6.98
C SER A 37 -0.03 -14.75 -6.88
N LEU A 38 0.07 -15.70 -5.94
CA LEU A 38 1.27 -16.54 -5.79
C LEU A 38 1.41 -17.56 -6.92
N TYR A 39 0.34 -17.94 -7.60
CA TYR A 39 0.41 -18.97 -8.65
C TYR A 39 -0.29 -18.55 -9.94
N GLY A 40 -0.65 -17.26 -10.03
CA GLY A 40 -1.27 -16.67 -11.20
C GLY A 40 -0.35 -16.68 -12.43
N PRO A 41 -0.93 -16.67 -13.64
CA PRO A 41 -0.17 -16.67 -14.89
C PRO A 41 0.73 -15.44 -15.05
N ASP A 42 0.36 -14.33 -14.41
CA ASP A 42 1.08 -13.06 -14.49
C ASP A 42 2.22 -12.94 -13.46
N ARG A 43 2.48 -13.99 -12.66
CA ARG A 43 3.54 -13.94 -11.64
C ARG A 43 4.92 -13.88 -12.31
N ILE A 44 5.70 -12.87 -11.93
CA ILE A 44 7.08 -12.70 -12.39
C ILE A 44 8.00 -13.58 -11.53
N PHE A 45 8.59 -14.62 -12.15
CA PHE A 45 9.51 -15.55 -11.48
C PHE A 45 10.99 -15.22 -11.67
N TYR A 46 11.31 -14.52 -12.76
CA TYR A 46 12.68 -14.27 -13.18
C TYR A 46 12.84 -12.81 -13.62
N PRO A 47 14.06 -12.26 -13.54
CA PRO A 47 14.37 -10.99 -14.18
C PRO A 47 14.10 -11.06 -15.68
N LEU A 48 13.46 -10.01 -16.21
CA LEU A 48 13.09 -9.89 -17.61
C LEU A 48 13.68 -8.59 -18.17
N LYS A 49 14.33 -8.68 -19.33
CA LYS A 49 14.81 -7.53 -20.10
C LYS A 49 13.95 -7.34 -21.34
N ARG A 50 13.68 -6.08 -21.69
CA ARG A 50 12.88 -5.76 -22.87
C ARG A 50 13.61 -6.20 -24.14
N ALA A 51 12.91 -6.87 -25.05
CA ALA A 51 13.45 -7.38 -26.32
C ALA A 51 12.96 -6.61 -27.56
N GLY A 52 12.21 -5.54 -27.37
CA GLY A 52 11.67 -4.67 -28.43
C GLY A 52 11.38 -3.26 -27.91
N GLU A 53 10.47 -2.57 -28.57
CA GLU A 53 10.07 -1.22 -28.16
C GLU A 53 9.22 -1.21 -26.88
N ARG A 54 9.21 -0.09 -26.16
CA ARG A 54 8.45 0.06 -24.91
C ARG A 54 6.95 -0.09 -25.20
N GLY A 55 6.32 -1.05 -24.54
CA GLY A 55 4.89 -1.34 -24.70
C GLY A 55 4.57 -2.54 -25.60
N GLU A 56 5.55 -3.12 -26.30
CA GLU A 56 5.31 -4.29 -27.18
C GLU A 56 5.08 -5.60 -26.44
N GLY A 57 5.34 -5.65 -25.12
CA GLY A 57 5.21 -6.88 -24.32
C GLY A 57 6.23 -7.97 -24.65
N LYS A 58 7.31 -7.64 -25.39
CA LYS A 58 8.38 -8.59 -25.73
C LYS A 58 9.47 -8.57 -24.67
N TRP A 59 9.73 -9.73 -24.05
CA TRP A 59 10.65 -9.89 -22.94
C TRP A 59 11.59 -11.09 -23.15
N THR A 60 12.84 -10.93 -22.74
CA THR A 60 13.84 -11.99 -22.67
C THR A 60 14.24 -12.20 -21.22
N ARG A 61 14.26 -13.45 -20.75
CA ARG A 61 14.74 -13.78 -19.41
C ARG A 61 16.26 -13.57 -19.32
N ILE A 62 16.70 -12.95 -18.23
CA ILE A 62 18.12 -12.78 -17.89
C ILE A 62 18.43 -13.36 -16.50
N SER A 63 19.71 -13.52 -16.17
CA SER A 63 20.13 -13.92 -14.82
C SER A 63 20.03 -12.73 -13.85
N TRP A 64 19.99 -13.02 -12.55
CA TRP A 64 20.06 -11.97 -11.53
C TRP A 64 21.38 -11.21 -11.57
N ASP A 65 22.51 -11.91 -11.76
CA ASP A 65 23.83 -11.26 -11.86
C ASP A 65 23.87 -10.28 -13.04
N GLN A 66 23.37 -10.68 -14.21
CA GLN A 66 23.29 -9.78 -15.36
C GLN A 66 22.38 -8.59 -15.07
N ALA A 67 21.21 -8.81 -14.46
CA ALA A 67 20.29 -7.72 -14.11
C ALA A 67 20.94 -6.70 -13.16
N TYR A 68 21.64 -7.18 -12.13
CA TYR A 68 22.32 -6.31 -11.18
C TYR A 68 23.48 -5.54 -11.83
N THR A 69 24.30 -6.21 -12.63
CA THR A 69 25.42 -5.57 -13.33
C THR A 69 24.91 -4.46 -14.25
N GLU A 70 23.94 -4.76 -15.13
CA GLU A 70 23.44 -3.77 -16.08
C GLU A 70 22.77 -2.57 -15.39
N ILE A 71 22.01 -2.81 -14.29
CA ILE A 71 21.42 -1.73 -13.50
C ILE A 71 22.50 -0.89 -12.83
N ALA A 72 23.51 -1.52 -12.22
CA ALA A 72 24.59 -0.82 -11.53
C ALA A 72 25.44 0.01 -12.49
N GLU A 73 25.81 -0.54 -13.65
CA GLU A 73 26.54 0.17 -14.71
C GLU A 73 25.75 1.40 -15.18
N THR A 74 24.46 1.22 -15.49
CA THR A 74 23.60 2.34 -15.90
C THR A 74 23.55 3.43 -14.82
N LEU A 75 23.41 3.06 -13.55
CA LEU A 75 23.37 4.02 -12.44
C LEU A 75 24.70 4.78 -12.32
N VAL A 76 25.84 4.09 -12.39
CA VAL A 76 27.17 4.71 -12.32
C VAL A 76 27.39 5.66 -13.50
N ASP A 77 27.13 5.19 -14.72
CA ASP A 77 27.28 6.00 -15.94
C ASP A 77 26.40 7.26 -15.88
N THR A 78 25.15 7.13 -15.43
CA THR A 78 24.24 8.26 -15.25
C THR A 78 24.73 9.23 -14.16
N ILE A 79 25.28 8.72 -13.05
CA ILE A 79 25.87 9.57 -12.00
C ILE A 79 27.07 10.35 -12.54
N GLU A 80 27.93 9.73 -13.34
CA GLU A 80 29.12 10.38 -13.89
C GLU A 80 28.79 11.42 -14.98
N THR A 81 27.76 11.15 -15.80
CA THR A 81 27.41 11.98 -16.96
C THR A 81 26.40 13.08 -16.64
N GLU A 82 25.36 12.78 -15.87
CA GLU A 82 24.24 13.68 -15.58
C GLU A 82 24.17 14.09 -14.09
N GLY A 83 24.94 13.43 -13.23
CA GLY A 83 24.90 13.63 -11.79
C GLY A 83 23.84 12.75 -11.10
N SER A 84 24.04 12.45 -9.83
CA SER A 84 23.15 11.57 -9.05
C SER A 84 21.71 12.06 -8.93
N GLN A 85 21.49 13.38 -9.06
CA GLN A 85 20.17 14.00 -9.01
C GLN A 85 19.27 13.61 -10.19
N SER A 86 19.83 13.06 -11.28
CA SER A 86 19.05 12.53 -12.41
C SER A 86 18.36 11.20 -12.08
N ILE A 87 18.78 10.51 -11.02
CA ILE A 87 18.21 9.23 -10.60
C ILE A 87 17.02 9.48 -9.67
N VAL A 88 15.86 9.01 -10.09
CA VAL A 88 14.58 9.28 -9.42
C VAL A 88 13.87 7.98 -9.06
N HIS A 89 13.27 7.97 -7.88
CA HIS A 89 12.39 6.92 -7.38
C HIS A 89 11.05 7.52 -6.95
N GLU A 90 9.95 7.11 -7.61
CA GLU A 90 8.62 7.63 -7.32
C GLU A 90 8.00 7.06 -6.03
N GLY A 91 8.40 5.85 -5.63
CA GLY A 91 7.81 5.15 -4.50
C GLY A 91 6.42 4.57 -4.78
N GLY A 92 5.94 3.78 -3.83
CA GLY A 92 4.62 3.16 -3.84
C GLY A 92 4.07 3.07 -2.41
N PRO A 93 2.77 2.77 -2.23
CA PRO A 93 2.14 2.69 -0.92
C PRO A 93 2.59 1.47 -0.10
N GLU A 94 3.49 0.62 -0.63
CA GLU A 94 3.96 -0.59 0.02
C GLU A 94 5.12 -0.29 1.00
N PRO A 95 4.88 -0.35 2.32
CA PRO A 95 5.88 0.08 3.30
C PRO A 95 7.08 -0.86 3.39
N ALA A 96 6.92 -2.18 3.18
CA ALA A 96 8.01 -3.13 3.38
C ALA A 96 9.13 -2.98 2.34
N ALA A 97 8.77 -2.76 1.07
CA ALA A 97 9.72 -2.53 -0.01
C ALA A 97 10.30 -1.10 0.02
N GLY A 98 9.50 -0.12 0.47
CA GLY A 98 9.86 1.30 0.46
C GLY A 98 11.09 1.64 1.31
N VAL A 99 11.26 1.02 2.49
CA VAL A 99 12.36 1.36 3.41
C VAL A 99 13.73 1.04 2.83
N ALA A 100 13.91 -0.17 2.27
CA ALA A 100 15.18 -0.58 1.70
C ALA A 100 15.57 0.29 0.49
N LEU A 101 14.59 0.58 -0.36
CA LEU A 101 14.81 1.36 -1.56
C LEU A 101 15.05 2.85 -1.25
N SER A 102 14.33 3.43 -0.29
CA SER A 102 14.58 4.79 0.19
C SER A 102 16.01 4.94 0.71
N ARG A 103 16.49 3.98 1.50
CA ARG A 103 17.88 3.97 2.00
C ARG A 103 18.90 3.88 0.86
N PHE A 104 18.64 3.05 -0.14
CA PHE A 104 19.50 2.94 -1.32
C PHE A 104 19.58 4.26 -2.10
N MET A 105 18.42 4.89 -2.36
CA MET A 105 18.35 6.18 -3.06
C MET A 105 19.11 7.28 -2.31
N SER A 106 18.96 7.35 -0.98
CA SER A 106 19.73 8.30 -0.16
C SER A 106 21.24 8.03 -0.21
N ALA A 107 21.66 6.76 -0.28
CA ALA A 107 23.09 6.40 -0.31
C ALA A 107 23.77 6.82 -1.64
N ILE A 108 23.06 6.70 -2.77
CA ILE A 108 23.58 7.10 -4.09
C ILE A 108 23.36 8.59 -4.38
N GLY A 109 22.68 9.33 -3.48
CA GLY A 109 22.36 10.74 -3.66
C GLY A 109 21.26 11.01 -4.70
N GLY A 110 20.41 10.02 -4.98
CA GLY A 110 19.26 10.18 -5.87
C GLY A 110 18.03 10.75 -5.16
N HIS A 111 17.00 11.11 -5.93
CA HIS A 111 15.77 11.70 -5.41
C HIS A 111 14.67 10.67 -5.23
N SER A 112 13.97 10.72 -4.09
CA SER A 112 12.67 10.08 -3.95
C SER A 112 11.58 11.15 -4.01
N TYR A 113 10.55 10.91 -4.82
CA TYR A 113 9.40 11.81 -4.85
C TYR A 113 8.53 11.65 -3.60
N ASP A 114 7.76 12.71 -3.31
CA ASP A 114 6.71 12.64 -2.32
C ASP A 114 5.54 11.83 -2.89
N GLY A 115 5.40 10.59 -2.41
CA GLY A 115 4.32 9.70 -2.81
C GLY A 115 2.93 10.26 -2.48
N HIS A 116 2.77 11.05 -1.43
CA HIS A 116 1.45 11.58 -1.08
C HIS A 116 1.01 12.70 -2.02
N ALA A 117 1.97 13.47 -2.54
CA ALA A 117 1.71 14.42 -3.62
C ALA A 117 1.38 13.70 -4.94
N SER A 118 2.07 12.60 -5.27
CA SER A 118 1.81 11.86 -6.52
C SER A 118 0.47 11.13 -6.52
N PHE A 119 0.05 10.55 -5.38
CA PHE A 119 -1.27 9.92 -5.23
C PHE A 119 -2.40 10.92 -4.93
N ASN A 120 -2.06 12.19 -4.65
CA ASN A 120 -2.98 13.24 -4.22
C ASN A 120 -3.72 12.92 -2.90
N ASP A 121 -3.04 12.20 -2.00
CA ASP A 121 -3.53 11.89 -0.64
C ASP A 121 -3.09 12.96 0.38
N PHE A 122 -2.25 13.92 -0.02
CA PHE A 122 -1.82 15.01 0.85
C PHE A 122 -2.97 15.98 1.16
N SER A 123 -3.40 15.99 2.43
CA SER A 123 -4.47 16.86 2.92
C SER A 123 -3.96 18.27 3.24
N SER A 124 -3.79 19.09 2.21
CA SER A 124 -3.26 20.47 2.33
C SER A 124 -4.03 21.34 3.34
N GLY A 125 -5.36 21.23 3.39
CA GLY A 125 -6.19 21.98 4.35
C GLY A 125 -5.90 21.64 5.81
N LEU A 126 -5.70 20.35 6.12
CA LEU A 126 -5.32 19.90 7.47
C LEU A 126 -3.91 20.37 7.83
N HIS A 127 -2.98 20.31 6.88
CA HIS A 127 -1.61 20.76 7.08
C HIS A 127 -1.54 22.27 7.34
N LEU A 128 -2.25 23.09 6.56
CA LEU A 128 -2.29 24.55 6.75
C LEU A 128 -2.96 24.95 8.07
N THR A 129 -3.94 24.18 8.53
CA THR A 129 -4.70 24.50 9.74
C THR A 129 -3.99 24.03 11.02
N PHE A 130 -3.45 22.81 11.02
CA PHE A 130 -2.93 22.17 12.23
C PHE A 130 -1.41 21.97 12.23
N GLY A 131 -0.72 22.24 11.11
CA GLY A 131 0.71 21.97 10.95
C GLY A 131 1.06 20.48 11.01
N LYS A 132 0.08 19.58 10.87
CA LYS A 132 0.24 18.13 10.98
C LYS A 132 -0.15 17.45 9.67
N PHE A 133 0.58 16.38 9.34
CA PHE A 133 0.39 15.63 8.09
C PHE A 133 -0.97 14.90 8.04
N SER A 134 -1.32 14.15 9.10
CA SER A 134 -2.59 13.43 9.19
C SER A 134 -3.09 13.34 10.64
N PRO A 135 -3.72 14.40 11.18
CA PRO A 135 -4.22 14.42 12.55
C PRO A 135 -5.64 13.82 12.66
N VAL A 136 -5.80 12.55 12.26
CA VAL A 136 -7.10 11.86 12.30
C VAL A 136 -7.19 10.84 13.43
N SER A 137 -8.39 10.61 13.95
CA SER A 137 -8.65 9.53 14.91
C SER A 137 -8.75 8.17 14.24
N SER A 138 -8.55 7.12 15.01
CA SER A 138 -8.77 5.74 14.59
C SER A 138 -10.27 5.43 14.45
N ALA A 139 -10.62 4.40 13.69
CA ALA A 139 -12.01 4.15 13.30
C ALA A 139 -12.93 3.70 14.45
N ASP A 140 -12.37 3.23 15.58
CA ASP A 140 -13.11 2.93 16.81
C ASP A 140 -13.76 4.17 17.42
N ASP A 141 -13.18 5.36 17.23
CA ASP A 141 -13.71 6.64 17.68
C ASP A 141 -15.08 6.95 17.03
N TRP A 142 -15.34 6.40 15.84
CA TRP A 142 -16.65 6.54 15.18
C TRP A 142 -17.78 5.89 15.98
N PHE A 143 -17.50 4.89 16.81
CA PHE A 143 -18.50 4.23 17.67
C PHE A 143 -18.98 5.13 18.81
N LYS A 144 -18.12 6.06 19.26
CA LYS A 144 -18.40 7.03 20.32
C LYS A 144 -19.24 8.21 19.82
N SER A 145 -19.28 8.42 18.50
CA SER A 145 -20.04 9.50 17.88
C SER A 145 -21.54 9.18 17.79
N GLU A 146 -22.39 10.13 18.19
CA GLU A 146 -23.84 10.04 17.97
C GLU A 146 -24.22 10.36 16.52
N LEU A 147 -23.46 11.26 15.89
CA LEU A 147 -23.62 11.71 14.52
C LEU A 147 -22.29 11.60 13.78
N VAL A 148 -22.32 11.01 12.59
CA VAL A 148 -21.17 10.96 11.67
C VAL A 148 -21.62 11.52 10.32
N LEU A 149 -20.97 12.58 9.85
CA LEU A 149 -21.16 13.11 8.51
C LEU A 149 -20.19 12.41 7.55
N ILE A 150 -20.73 11.67 6.58
CA ILE A 150 -19.93 11.05 5.53
C ILE A 150 -19.88 12.01 4.33
N TRP A 151 -18.76 12.70 4.16
CA TRP A 151 -18.56 13.67 3.10
C TRP A 151 -17.61 13.12 2.04
N HIS A 152 -18.10 12.92 0.81
CA HIS A 152 -17.33 12.42 -0.36
C HIS A 152 -16.58 11.09 -0.13
N MET A 153 -17.02 10.27 0.83
CA MET A 153 -16.39 8.99 1.15
C MET A 153 -17.34 7.81 0.93
N ASN A 154 -16.82 6.71 0.38
CA ASN A 154 -17.55 5.45 0.25
C ASN A 154 -16.98 4.38 1.19
N CYS A 155 -17.36 4.48 2.47
CA CYS A 155 -16.86 3.59 3.53
C CYS A 155 -17.12 2.10 3.23
N SER A 156 -18.25 1.78 2.60
CA SER A 156 -18.64 0.40 2.31
C SER A 156 -17.69 -0.34 1.37
N ARG A 157 -17.00 0.39 0.47
CA ARG A 157 -16.08 -0.18 -0.52
C ARG A 157 -14.61 0.12 -0.21
N ALA A 158 -14.31 1.35 0.18
CA ALA A 158 -12.94 1.79 0.44
C ALA A 158 -12.43 1.37 1.82
N SER A 159 -13.32 1.36 2.83
CA SER A 159 -13.00 1.11 4.24
C SER A 159 -13.84 -0.04 4.80
N ARG A 160 -13.97 -1.11 4.01
CA ARG A 160 -14.91 -2.21 4.29
C ARG A 160 -14.61 -2.90 5.63
N SER A 161 -13.33 -3.07 5.95
CA SER A 161 -12.87 -3.72 7.19
C SER A 161 -13.27 -2.94 8.45
N THR A 162 -13.44 -1.62 8.36
CA THR A 162 -13.79 -0.76 9.50
C THR A 162 -15.28 -0.44 9.59
N THR A 163 -16.07 -0.69 8.54
CA THR A 163 -17.49 -0.28 8.48
C THR A 163 -18.47 -1.39 8.89
N SER A 164 -18.02 -2.64 9.07
CA SER A 164 -18.90 -3.79 9.32
C SER A 164 -19.47 -3.92 10.74
N SER A 165 -19.07 -3.08 11.70
CA SER A 165 -19.35 -3.27 13.13
C SER A 165 -20.64 -2.62 13.65
N ARG A 166 -21.36 -1.79 12.87
CA ARG A 166 -22.55 -1.08 13.38
C ARG A 166 -23.84 -1.90 13.24
N ARG A 167 -24.10 -2.79 14.21
CA ARG A 167 -25.47 -3.16 14.61
C ARG A 167 -25.66 -2.80 16.08
N ARG A 168 -26.08 -1.55 16.37
CA ARG A 168 -26.74 -1.29 17.66
C ARG A 168 -28.11 -1.97 17.58
N GLY A 169 -28.35 -2.91 18.48
CA GLY A 169 -29.66 -3.53 18.63
C GLY A 169 -30.69 -2.45 18.94
N THR A 170 -31.47 -2.05 17.95
CA THR A 170 -32.76 -1.43 18.20
C THR A 170 -33.71 -2.55 18.59
N THR A 171 -33.73 -2.89 19.87
CA THR A 171 -34.88 -3.53 20.51
C THR A 171 -36.03 -2.51 20.51
N GLY A 172 -36.66 -2.33 19.36
CA GLY A 172 -37.90 -1.58 19.18
C GLY A 172 -38.91 -2.47 18.46
N PRO A 173 -40.21 -2.39 18.80
CA PRO A 173 -41.22 -3.27 18.23
C PRO A 173 -41.29 -3.08 16.72
N ARG A 174 -41.26 -4.20 15.99
CA ARG A 174 -41.60 -4.22 14.57
C ARG A 174 -43.11 -4.01 14.48
N TRP A 175 -43.52 -2.92 13.86
CA TRP A 175 -44.85 -2.78 13.28
C TRP A 175 -44.84 -3.34 11.87
#